data_AF-A0A6P0Z5V7-F1
#
_entry.id   AF-A0A6P0Z5V7-F1
#
_cell.length_a   1.000
_cell.length_b   1.000
_cell.length_c   1.000
_cell.angle_alpha   90.00
_cell.angle_beta   90.00
_cell.angle_gamma   90.00
#
_symmetry.space_group_name_H-M   'P 1'
#
loop_
_entity.id
_entity.type
_entity.pdbx_description
1 polymer ?
#
loop_
_entity_poly.entity_id
_entity_poly.type
_entity_poly.pdbx_seq_one_letter_code
_entity_poly.pdbx_strand_id
1 'polypeptide(L)'
;ELFAAEKIAELAFGAVIETGTSELVKKLWGKIRNKLRGEPVAEAALVEIEQNHSKEQLAKIVPFLQVEMLKDQQFAQEMQALANEINTGSQENITQQDFEARDNAGVVGKQVGTVNKAGVTEIGYQINLGNG
;
A
#
# COMPACT_ATOMS: atom_id res chain seq x y z
N GLU A 1 -9.04 -5.87 7.25
CA GLU A 1 -9.60 -6.96 6.41
C GLU A 1 -8.54 -8.03 6.22
N LEU A 2 -8.93 -9.29 5.99
CA LEU A 2 -8.00 -10.31 5.51
C LEU A 2 -8.05 -10.30 3.98
N PHE A 3 -6.91 -10.06 3.35
CA PHE A 3 -6.78 -10.05 1.90
C PHE A 3 -6.80 -11.49 1.36
N ALA A 4 -7.57 -11.73 0.31
CA ALA A 4 -7.50 -12.98 -0.44
C ALA A 4 -6.14 -13.09 -1.16
N ALA A 5 -5.69 -14.32 -1.42
CA ALA A 5 -4.45 -14.58 -2.17
C ALA A 5 -4.44 -13.88 -3.53
N GLU A 6 -5.60 -13.80 -4.20
CA GLU A 6 -5.78 -13.02 -5.43
C GLU A 6 -5.44 -11.54 -5.23
N LYS A 7 -6.01 -10.89 -4.21
CA LYS A 7 -5.75 -9.48 -3.92
C LYS A 7 -4.30 -9.22 -3.55
N ILE A 8 -3.66 -10.14 -2.83
CA ILE A 8 -2.24 -10.05 -2.49
C ILE A 8 -1.37 -10.16 -3.75
N ALA A 9 -1.69 -11.10 -4.65
CA ALA A 9 -1.00 -11.24 -5.93
C ALA A 9 -1.18 -10.00 -6.83
N GLU A 10 -2.39 -9.42 -6.87
CA GLU A 10 -2.66 -8.18 -7.60
C GLU A 10 -1.88 -6.98 -7.05
N LEU A 11 -1.83 -6.82 -5.73
CA LEU A 11 -1.04 -5.76 -5.10
C LEU A 11 0.44 -5.92 -5.42
N ALA A 12 0.96 -7.14 -5.30
CA ALA A 12 2.36 -7.45 -5.56
C ALA A 12 2.76 -7.23 -7.03
N PHE A 13 1.83 -7.45 -7.96
CA PHE A 13 2.06 -7.27 -9.40
C PHE A 13 2.45 -5.84 -9.76
N GLY A 14 2.08 -4.83 -8.96
CA GLY A 14 2.56 -3.45 -9.14
C GLY A 14 4.09 -3.34 -9.22
N ALA A 15 4.84 -4.22 -8.53
CA ALA A 15 6.31 -4.26 -8.61
C ALA A 15 6.85 -4.71 -9.97
N VAL A 16 6.05 -5.42 -10.75
CA VAL A 16 6.44 -5.96 -12.05
C VAL A 16 6.26 -4.91 -13.13
N ILE A 17 5.18 -4.12 -13.06
CA ILE A 17 4.79 -3.20 -14.15
C ILE A 17 5.25 -1.76 -13.96
N GLU A 18 5.50 -1.32 -12.72
CA GLU A 18 5.83 0.08 -12.43
C GLU A 18 7.29 0.27 -12.01
N THR A 19 8.05 0.97 -12.86
CA THR A 19 9.37 1.50 -12.48
C THR A 19 9.18 2.65 -11.49
N GLY A 20 9.36 2.38 -10.20
CA GLY A 20 9.19 3.38 -9.13
C GLY A 20 8.21 2.99 -8.03
N THR A 21 7.63 1.78 -8.09
CA THR A 21 6.75 1.30 -7.02
C THR A 21 7.47 1.22 -5.67
N SER A 22 6.71 1.29 -4.58
CA SER A 22 7.25 1.31 -3.22
C SER A 22 8.05 0.05 -2.88
N GLU A 23 9.03 0.18 -1.97
CA GLU A 23 9.82 -0.96 -1.50
C GLU A 23 8.95 -2.06 -0.87
N LEU A 24 7.80 -1.70 -0.30
CA LEU A 24 6.84 -2.65 0.25
C LEU A 24 6.23 -3.54 -0.84
N VAL A 25 5.83 -2.97 -1.97
CA VAL A 25 5.27 -3.73 -3.10
C VAL A 25 6.34 -4.65 -3.70
N LYS A 26 7.58 -4.17 -3.85
CA LYS A 26 8.72 -5.00 -4.28
C LYS A 26 9.02 -6.14 -3.32
N LYS A 27 8.98 -5.87 -2.01
CA LYS A 27 9.17 -6.87 -0.96
C LYS A 27 8.06 -7.92 -0.98
N LEU A 28 6.81 -7.51 -1.20
CA LEU A 28 5.68 -8.41 -1.33
C LEU A 28 5.87 -9.36 -2.53
N TRP A 29 6.17 -8.82 -3.71
CA TRP A 29 6.47 -9.63 -4.90
C TRP A 29 7.65 -10.59 -4.67
N GLY A 30 8.74 -10.09 -4.09
CA GLY A 30 9.93 -10.90 -3.80
C GLY A 30 9.64 -12.08 -2.87
N LYS A 31 8.79 -11.90 -1.85
CA LYS A 31 8.37 -12.97 -0.96
C LYS A 31 7.52 -14.03 -1.67
N ILE A 32 6.55 -13.60 -2.49
CA ILE A 32 5.72 -14.53 -3.31
C ILE A 32 6.63 -15.33 -4.23
N ARG A 33 7.51 -14.65 -4.97
CA ARG A 33 8.47 -15.28 -5.89
C ARG A 33 9.38 -16.27 -5.17
N ASN A 34 9.89 -15.92 -4.00
CA ASN A 34 10.76 -16.81 -3.22
C ASN A 34 10.02 -18.04 -2.69
N LYS A 35 8.77 -17.88 -2.25
CA LYS A 35 7.96 -18.98 -1.71
C LYS A 35 7.55 -19.97 -2.81
N LEU A 36 7.21 -19.46 -4.00
CA LEU A 36 6.68 -20.27 -5.10
C LEU A 36 7.74 -20.85 -6.06
N ARG A 37 9.03 -20.49 -5.90
CA ARG A 37 10.14 -20.97 -6.75
C ARG A 37 10.29 -22.50 -6.78
N GLY A 38 9.84 -23.18 -5.73
CA GLY A 38 9.91 -24.65 -5.65
C GLY A 38 8.87 -25.38 -6.50
N GLU A 39 7.86 -24.67 -7.00
CA GLU A 39 6.75 -25.25 -7.77
C GLU A 39 6.94 -24.95 -9.27
N PRO A 40 7.22 -25.95 -10.13
CA PRO A 40 7.59 -25.71 -11.53
C PRO A 40 6.55 -24.93 -12.34
N VAL A 41 5.27 -25.21 -12.09
CA VAL A 41 4.15 -24.53 -12.76
C VAL A 41 4.03 -23.07 -12.31
N ALA A 42 4.21 -22.82 -11.01
CA ALA A 42 4.18 -21.47 -10.47
C ALA A 42 5.41 -20.67 -10.91
N GLU A 43 6.59 -21.30 -10.95
CA GLU A 43 7.82 -20.66 -11.41
C GLU A 43 7.73 -20.24 -12.88
N ALA A 44 7.23 -21.10 -13.76
CA ALA A 44 7.01 -20.75 -15.16
C ALA A 44 6.06 -19.55 -15.31
N ALA A 45 4.96 -19.55 -14.56
CA ALA A 45 4.01 -18.42 -14.56
C ALA A 45 4.65 -17.14 -13.99
N LEU A 46 5.45 -17.22 -12.92
CA LEU A 46 6.19 -16.08 -12.37
C LEU A 46 7.13 -15.46 -13.40
N VAL A 47 7.88 -16.29 -14.14
CA VAL A 47 8.77 -15.81 -15.20
C VAL A 47 7.96 -15.12 -16.31
N GLU A 48 6.83 -15.70 -16.71
CA GLU A 48 5.97 -15.11 -17.74
C GLU A 48 5.38 -13.76 -17.29
N ILE A 49 5.00 -13.64 -16.01
CA ILE A 49 4.56 -12.38 -15.40
C ILE A 49 5.69 -11.34 -15.46
N GLU A 50 6.90 -11.71 -15.05
CA GLU A 50 8.06 -10.81 -15.01
C GLU A 50 8.53 -10.35 -16.40
N GLN A 51 8.44 -11.21 -17.40
CA GLN A 51 8.90 -10.90 -18.75
C GLN A 51 7.86 -10.18 -19.61
N ASN A 52 6.59 -10.56 -19.47
CA ASN A 52 5.52 -10.08 -20.36
C ASN A 52 4.54 -9.16 -19.66
N HIS A 53 4.74 -8.86 -18.37
CA HIS A 53 3.84 -8.04 -17.57
C HIS A 53 2.38 -8.53 -17.66
N SER A 54 2.21 -9.86 -17.72
CA SER A 54 0.90 -10.46 -17.99
C SER A 54 0.12 -10.60 -16.69
N LYS A 55 -0.89 -9.74 -16.51
CA LYS A 55 -1.80 -9.83 -15.37
C LYS A 55 -2.61 -11.13 -15.37
N GLU A 56 -2.94 -11.67 -16.54
CA GLU A 56 -3.71 -12.91 -16.69
C GLU A 56 -2.97 -14.12 -16.08
N GLN A 57 -1.64 -14.10 -16.11
CA GLN A 57 -0.81 -15.14 -15.52
C GLN A 57 -0.86 -15.14 -13.98
N LEU A 58 -1.32 -14.06 -13.35
CA LEU A 58 -1.54 -14.04 -11.89
C LEU A 58 -2.51 -15.15 -11.47
N ALA A 59 -3.56 -15.40 -12.26
CA ALA A 59 -4.53 -16.46 -11.96
C ALA A 59 -3.88 -17.86 -11.85
N LYS A 60 -2.74 -18.07 -12.52
CA LYS A 60 -1.99 -19.34 -12.42
C LYS A 60 -1.21 -19.46 -11.12
N ILE A 61 -0.75 -18.36 -10.51
CA ILE A 61 0.02 -18.41 -9.25
C ILE A 61 -0.87 -18.30 -8.00
N VAL A 62 -2.08 -17.73 -8.12
CA VAL A 62 -3.04 -17.59 -7.01
C VAL A 62 -3.32 -18.90 -6.25
N PRO A 63 -3.63 -20.04 -6.90
CA PRO A 63 -3.91 -21.28 -6.16
C PRO A 63 -2.68 -21.78 -5.38
N PHE A 64 -1.48 -21.61 -5.92
CA PHE A 64 -0.24 -21.98 -5.23
C PHE A 64 0.02 -21.05 -4.04
N LEU A 65 -0.16 -19.74 -4.22
CA LEU A 65 -0.04 -18.76 -3.14
C LEU A 65 -1.03 -19.06 -2.01
N GLN A 66 -2.28 -19.38 -2.35
CA GLN A 66 -3.30 -19.75 -1.37
C GLN A 66 -2.89 -20.99 -0.57
N VAL A 67 -2.42 -22.04 -1.25
CA VAL A 67 -1.95 -23.27 -0.59
C VAL A 67 -0.78 -22.98 0.35
N GLU A 68 0.19 -22.18 -0.07
CA GLU A 68 1.34 -21.82 0.77
C GLU A 68 0.94 -20.98 1.98
N MET A 69 -0.04 -20.08 1.84
CA MET A 69 -0.61 -19.34 2.96
C MET A 69 -1.40 -20.24 3.94
N LEU A 70 -2.01 -21.32 3.46
CA LEU A 70 -2.71 -22.28 4.32
C LEU A 70 -1.72 -23.19 5.07
N LYS A 71 -0.64 -23.60 4.40
CA LYS A 71 0.41 -24.46 4.98
C LYS A 71 1.30 -23.71 5.97
N ASP A 72 1.63 -22.46 5.67
CA ASP A 72 2.56 -21.65 6.44
C ASP A 72 1.84 -20.38 6.95
N GLN A 73 1.36 -20.48 8.19
CA GLN A 73 0.66 -19.37 8.83
C GLN A 73 1.54 -18.15 9.05
N GLN A 74 2.86 -18.31 9.27
CA GLN A 74 3.75 -17.15 9.41
C GLN A 74 3.88 -16.42 8.08
N PHE A 75 4.08 -17.17 6.99
CA PHE A 75 4.07 -16.59 5.66
C PHE A 75 2.76 -15.87 5.35
N ALA A 76 1.61 -16.48 5.68
CA ALA A 76 0.32 -15.82 5.51
C ALA A 76 0.22 -14.51 6.29
N GLN A 77 0.61 -14.49 7.57
CA GLN A 77 0.59 -13.29 8.39
C GLN A 77 1.49 -12.18 7.82
N GLU A 78 2.68 -12.53 7.35
CA GLU A 78 3.58 -11.56 6.69
C GLU A 78 2.97 -11.00 5.40
N MET A 79 2.31 -11.83 4.59
CA MET A 79 1.63 -11.38 3.36
C MET A 79 0.47 -10.45 3.68
N GLN A 80 -0.32 -10.76 4.70
CA GLN A 80 -1.41 -9.91 5.18
C GLN A 80 -0.89 -8.55 5.68
N ALA A 81 0.18 -8.56 6.48
CA ALA A 81 0.77 -7.34 7.02
C ALA A 81 1.24 -6.41 5.90
N LEU A 82 2.04 -6.94 4.96
CA LEU A 82 2.56 -6.19 3.83
C LEU A 82 1.45 -5.67 2.91
N ALA A 83 0.46 -6.50 2.59
CA ALA A 83 -0.69 -6.09 1.77
C ALA A 83 -1.48 -4.96 2.44
N ASN A 84 -1.66 -5.04 3.76
CA ASN A 84 -2.33 -4.00 4.53
C ASN A 84 -1.52 -2.70 4.54
N GLU A 85 -0.21 -2.76 4.79
CA GLU A 85 0.69 -1.60 4.78
C GLU A 85 0.73 -0.91 3.40
N ILE A 86 0.73 -1.68 2.32
CA ILE A 86 0.65 -1.14 0.95
C ILE A 86 -0.67 -0.42 0.75
N ASN A 87 -1.78 -1.06 1.13
CA ASN A 87 -3.12 -0.50 0.95
C ASN A 87 -3.34 0.77 1.80
N THR A 88 -2.79 0.83 3.02
CA THR A 88 -2.88 2.03 3.88
C THR A 88 -1.88 3.11 3.49
N GLY A 89 -0.66 2.74 3.08
CA GLY A 89 0.37 3.68 2.65
C GLY A 89 0.02 4.39 1.33
N SER A 90 -0.78 3.76 0.47
CA SER A 90 -1.39 4.42 -0.70
C SER A 90 -2.43 5.49 -0.35
N GLN A 91 -2.99 5.49 0.88
CA GLN A 91 -3.97 6.50 1.30
C GLN A 91 -3.33 7.76 1.93
N GLU A 92 -2.08 7.69 2.40
CA GLU A 92 -1.40 8.84 3.04
C GLU A 92 -0.80 9.85 2.04
N ASN A 93 -0.99 9.67 0.73
CA ASN A 93 -0.45 10.53 -0.32
C ASN A 93 -1.50 11.37 -1.08
N ILE A 94 -2.61 11.75 -0.42
CA ILE A 94 -3.61 12.70 -0.97
C ILE A 94 -3.65 14.00 -0.15
N THR A 95 -2.55 14.38 0.51
CA THR A 95 -2.47 15.69 1.18
C THR A 95 -1.11 16.32 1.01
N GLN A 96 -0.68 16.54 -0.24
CA GLN A 96 0.47 17.43 -0.54
C GLN A 96 0.61 17.77 -2.04
N GLN A 97 -0.48 18.01 -2.76
CA GLN A 97 -0.41 18.72 -4.04
C GLN A 97 -1.56 19.71 -4.16
N ASP A 98 -1.21 20.97 -4.46
CA ASP A 98 -2.04 22.17 -4.63
C ASP A 98 -2.70 22.67 -3.33
N PHE A 99 -2.38 23.85 -2.80
CA PHE A 99 -2.36 25.13 -3.49
C PHE A 99 -1.11 25.96 -3.14
N GLU A 100 -0.17 26.07 -4.08
CA GLU A 100 0.61 27.29 -4.23
C GLU A 100 -0.31 28.36 -4.83
N ALA A 101 -1.17 28.95 -4.01
CA ALA A 101 -1.78 30.23 -4.34
C ALA A 101 -0.77 31.32 -3.95
N ARG A 102 -0.03 31.82 -4.95
CA ARG A 102 0.68 33.10 -4.88
C ARG A 102 -0.33 34.18 -4.54
N ASP A 103 -0.42 34.57 -3.27
CA ASP A 103 -0.75 35.95 -2.94
C ASP A 103 -0.25 36.32 -1.54
N ASN A 104 0.06 37.58 -1.41
CA ASN A 104 0.99 38.17 -0.49
C ASN A 104 0.28 38.60 0.80
N ALA A 105 0.39 37.84 1.89
CA ALA A 105 0.16 38.37 3.24
C ALA A 105 0.82 37.46 4.28
N GLY A 106 1.84 37.98 4.98
CA GLY A 106 2.53 37.25 6.03
C GLY A 106 1.58 36.88 7.16
N VAL A 107 1.47 35.58 7.45
CA VAL A 107 0.90 35.11 8.71
C VAL A 107 1.71 33.94 9.21
N VAL A 108 2.55 34.22 10.21
CA VAL A 108 3.28 33.22 10.98
C VAL A 108 2.28 32.63 11.96
N GLY A 109 1.66 31.51 11.61
CA GLY A 109 0.69 30.84 12.47
C GLY A 109 0.84 29.33 12.38
N LYS A 110 1.47 28.71 13.37
CA LYS A 110 1.52 27.24 13.49
C LYS A 110 0.10 26.72 13.73
N GLN A 111 -0.51 26.10 12.72
CA GLN A 111 -1.71 25.31 12.92
C GLN A 111 -1.33 23.99 13.61
N VAL A 112 -1.83 23.80 14.83
CA VAL A 112 -1.76 22.52 15.54
C VAL A 112 -3.19 22.04 15.72
N GLY A 113 -3.69 21.28 14.74
CA GLY A 113 -5.00 20.63 14.82
C GLY A 113 -4.83 19.19 15.29
N THR A 114 -5.24 18.89 16.52
CA THR A 114 -5.34 17.52 17.01
C THR A 114 -6.65 16.91 16.49
N VAL A 115 -6.58 15.87 15.66
CA VAL A 115 -7.77 15.20 15.12
C VAL A 115 -8.30 14.15 16.11
N ASN A 116 -9.54 14.31 16.55
CA ASN A 116 -10.22 13.29 17.36
C ASN A 116 -10.97 12.31 16.45
N LYS A 117 -10.97 11.03 16.82
CA LYS A 117 -11.34 9.84 16.02
C LYS A 117 -12.81 9.75 15.52
N ALA A 118 -13.59 10.82 15.58
CA ALA A 118 -15.01 10.84 15.21
C ALA A 118 -15.36 11.76 14.03
N GLY A 119 -14.38 12.42 13.40
CA GLY A 119 -14.62 13.17 12.14
C GLY A 119 -15.49 14.43 12.27
N VAL A 120 -15.67 14.97 13.48
CA VAL A 120 -16.33 16.28 13.67
C VAL A 120 -15.25 17.32 13.94
N THR A 121 -15.10 18.27 13.02
CA THR A 121 -14.29 19.47 13.24
C THR A 121 -15.04 20.41 14.18
N GLU A 122 -14.75 20.37 15.48
CA GLU A 122 -15.16 21.46 16.38
C GLU A 122 -14.27 22.67 16.09
N ILE A 123 -14.79 23.63 15.31
CA ILE A 123 -14.15 24.93 15.11
C ILE A 123 -14.40 25.77 16.36
N GLY A 124 -13.60 25.55 17.40
CA GLY A 124 -13.53 26.43 18.56
C GLY A 124 -12.70 27.67 18.24
N TYR A 125 -13.34 28.81 17.98
CA TYR A 125 -12.64 30.09 17.86
C TYR A 125 -12.23 30.58 19.26
N GLN A 126 -10.95 30.46 19.62
CA GLN A 126 -10.39 31.22 20.76
C GLN A 126 -9.96 32.60 20.28
N ILE A 127 -10.76 33.62 20.58
CA ILE A 127 -10.35 35.01 20.41
C ILE A 127 -9.54 35.41 21.65
N ASN A 128 -8.23 35.58 21.47
CA ASN A 128 -7.36 36.15 22.50
C ASN A 128 -7.27 37.66 22.26
N LEU A 129 -8.08 38.44 22.99
CA LEU A 129 -7.99 39.90 23.00
C LEU A 129 -6.83 40.30 23.92
N GLY A 130 -5.65 40.53 23.32
CA GLY A 130 -4.52 41.11 24.04
C GLY A 130 -4.86 42.53 24.49
N ASN A 131 -4.90 42.76 25.80
CA ASN A 131 -4.92 44.11 26.36
C ASN A 131 -3.55 44.75 26.14
N GLY A 132 -3.56 45.95 25.55
CA GLY A 132 -2.41 46.85 25.49
C GLY A 132 -2.12 47.55 26.81
#